data_AF-A0A2V9RC93-F1
#
_entry.id   AF-A0A2V9RC93-F1
#
_cell.length_a   1.000
_cell.length_b   1.000
_cell.length_c   1.000
_cell.angle_alpha   90.00
_cell.angle_beta   90.00
_cell.angle_gamma   90.00
#
_symmetry.space_group_name_H-M   'P 1'
#
loop_
_entity.id
_entity.type
_entity.pdbx_description
1 polymer ?
#
loop_
_entity_poly.entity_id
_entity_poly.type
_entity_poly.pdbx_seq_one_letter_code
_entity_poly.pdbx_strand_id
1 'polypeptide(L)'
;MSALLWKPEDLLAPPIVKVYQRRFLIAGVVASVIVIIGGFFQPRVFFRGYLISFMDWLGVALGSMVILMLRHLTKGGWGMIIRRIQGAAMRTIPLMTVFFIPLIFGARYLYIWTQPDKVSDPHLRKHLEEVRSYLSLKGFVLRALVYFAIWNLLSYLLTKWSKEQDTPPVRDNSQRF
;
A
#
# COMPACT_ATOMS: atom_id res chain seq x y z
N MET A 1 46.09 -2.11 -2.70
CA MET A 1 44.67 -1.78 -2.99
C MET A 1 43.83 -2.29 -1.83
N SER A 2 43.40 -1.39 -0.94
CA SER A 2 42.55 -1.74 0.20
C SER A 2 41.21 -2.23 -0.32
N ALA A 3 40.95 -3.54 -0.21
CA ALA A 3 39.59 -4.05 -0.31
C ALA A 3 38.73 -3.23 0.65
N LEU A 4 37.74 -2.48 0.14
CA LEU A 4 36.79 -1.79 0.99
C LEU A 4 36.15 -2.85 1.90
N LEU A 5 36.54 -2.84 3.17
CA LEU A 5 35.93 -3.62 4.24
C LEU A 5 34.59 -2.96 4.56
N TRP A 6 33.63 -3.10 3.64
CA TRP A 6 32.24 -2.76 3.91
C TRP A 6 31.77 -3.64 5.05
N LYS A 7 31.48 -3.02 6.20
CA LYS A 7 30.97 -3.78 7.32
C LYS A 7 29.48 -4.01 7.11
N PRO A 8 28.91 -5.15 7.54
CA PRO A 8 27.47 -5.39 7.45
C PRO A 8 26.62 -4.27 8.08
N GLU A 9 27.16 -3.59 9.09
CA GLU A 9 26.55 -2.41 9.72
C GLU A 9 26.36 -1.21 8.77
N ASP A 10 27.19 -1.06 7.74
CA ASP A 10 27.09 0.02 6.74
C ASP A 10 25.90 -0.18 5.77
N LEU A 11 25.35 -1.41 5.70
CA LEU A 11 24.21 -1.76 4.85
C LEU A 11 22.86 -1.68 5.61
N LEU A 12 22.88 -1.42 6.92
CA LEU A 12 21.68 -1.30 7.74
C LEU A 12 21.05 0.10 7.62
N ALA A 13 19.77 0.20 7.94
CA ALA A 13 19.10 1.49 8.00
C ALA A 13 19.77 2.37 9.07
N PRO A 14 20.18 3.61 8.75
CA PRO A 14 20.84 4.47 9.72
C PRO A 14 19.96 4.72 10.96
N PRO A 15 20.52 4.91 12.16
CA PRO A 15 19.74 5.09 13.40
C PRO A 15 18.70 6.22 13.33
N ILE A 16 18.97 7.26 12.53
CA ILE A 16 18.05 8.40 12.30
C ILE A 16 16.69 7.96 11.74
N VAL A 17 16.63 6.86 10.98
CA VAL A 17 15.39 6.34 10.40
C VAL A 17 14.39 5.97 11.49
N LYS A 18 14.85 5.40 12.62
CA LYS A 18 13.99 5.07 13.76
C LYS A 18 13.41 6.33 14.42
N VAL A 19 14.18 7.43 14.45
CA VAL A 19 13.72 8.71 15.00
C VAL A 19 12.61 9.29 14.12
N TYR A 20 12.81 9.31 12.80
CA TYR A 20 11.79 9.76 11.85
C TYR A 20 10.54 8.89 11.89
N GLN A 21 10.70 7.57 11.91
CA GLN A 21 9.59 6.63 12.03
C GLN A 21 8.71 6.95 13.25
N ARG A 22 9.32 7.14 14.43
CA ARG A 22 8.59 7.45 15.67
C ARG A 22 7.87 8.80 15.57
N ARG A 23 8.55 9.85 15.09
CA ARG A 23 7.97 11.20 14.97
C ARG A 23 6.79 11.23 14.00
N PHE A 24 6.94 10.61 12.82
CA PHE A 24 5.86 10.55 11.83
C PHE A 24 4.71 9.66 12.28
N LEU A 25 4.97 8.58 13.02
CA LEU A 25 3.90 7.77 13.60
C LEU A 25 3.10 8.56 14.62
N ILE A 26 3.75 9.29 15.53
CA ILE A 26 3.06 10.15 16.50
C ILE A 26 2.24 11.23 15.79
N ALA A 27 2.84 11.95 14.85
CA ALA A 27 2.15 12.98 14.08
C ALA A 27 0.94 12.41 13.31
N GLY A 28 1.12 11.25 12.67
CA GLY A 28 0.07 10.54 11.95
C GLY A 28 -1.08 10.08 12.85
N VAL A 29 -0.78 9.56 14.05
CA VAL A 29 -1.79 9.18 15.04
C VAL A 29 -2.55 10.41 15.53
N VAL A 30 -1.86 11.48 15.91
CA VAL A 30 -2.49 12.73 16.36
C VAL A 30 -3.40 13.31 15.27
N ALA A 31 -2.91 13.41 14.03
CA ALA A 31 -3.70 13.88 12.91
C ALA A 31 -4.92 12.97 12.64
N SER A 32 -4.75 11.65 12.71
CA SER A 32 -5.86 10.68 12.53
C SER A 32 -6.92 10.86 13.60
N VAL A 33 -6.54 11.04 14.87
CA VAL A 33 -7.48 11.27 15.98
C VAL A 33 -8.28 12.55 15.75
N ILE A 34 -7.63 13.65 15.37
CA ILE A 34 -8.29 14.93 15.09
C ILE A 34 -9.30 14.78 13.94
N VAL A 35 -8.90 14.12 12.85
CA VAL A 35 -9.77 13.91 11.68
C VAL A 35 -10.93 12.96 11.99
N ILE A 36 -10.71 11.92 12.80
CA ILE A 36 -11.77 11.01 13.25
C ILE A 36 -12.80 11.76 14.11
N ILE A 37 -12.35 12.60 15.05
CA ILE A 37 -13.24 13.45 15.86
C ILE A 37 -14.08 14.35 14.95
N GLY A 38 -13.44 15.04 14.00
CA GLY A 38 -14.15 15.85 12.99
C GLY A 38 -15.14 15.04 12.14
N GLY A 39 -14.81 13.78 11.84
CA GLY A 39 -15.65 12.88 11.06
C GLY A 39 -16.96 12.48 11.73
N PHE A 40 -17.03 12.47 13.06
CA PHE A 40 -18.30 12.25 13.77
C PHE A 40 -19.29 13.40 13.58
N PHE A 41 -18.82 14.63 13.39
CA PHE A 41 -19.68 15.79 13.12
C PHE A 41 -20.12 15.87 11.66
N GLN A 42 -19.25 15.51 10.71
CA GLN A 42 -19.54 15.56 9.27
C GLN A 42 -19.09 14.29 8.51
N PRO A 43 -19.83 13.17 8.63
CA PRO A 43 -19.41 11.87 8.06
C PRO A 43 -19.19 11.90 6.54
N ARG A 44 -20.02 12.63 5.79
CA ARG A 44 -19.92 12.72 4.32
C ARG A 44 -18.61 13.38 3.87
N VAL A 45 -18.20 14.44 4.56
CA VAL A 45 -16.96 15.17 4.24
C VAL A 45 -15.76 14.31 4.61
N PHE A 46 -15.80 13.68 5.79
CA PHE A 46 -14.78 12.75 6.25
C PHE A 46 -14.52 11.61 5.27
N PHE A 47 -15.55 10.86 4.86
CA PHE A 47 -15.34 9.71 3.99
C PHE A 47 -14.80 10.11 2.62
N ARG A 48 -15.24 11.24 2.05
CA ARG A 48 -14.72 11.76 0.78
C ARG A 48 -13.23 12.08 0.85
N GLY A 49 -12.82 12.83 1.89
CA GLY A 49 -11.41 13.12 2.13
C GLY A 49 -10.59 11.86 2.40
N TYR A 50 -11.13 10.95 3.21
CA TYR A 50 -10.52 9.66 3.52
C TYR A 50 -10.27 8.83 2.27
N LEU A 51 -11.23 8.76 1.34
CA LEU A 51 -11.08 8.02 0.08
C LEU A 51 -9.94 8.59 -0.77
N ILE A 52 -9.81 9.92 -0.88
CA ILE A 52 -8.73 10.57 -1.61
C ILE A 52 -7.37 10.20 -0.99
N SER A 53 -7.22 10.43 0.33
CA SER A 53 -5.97 10.11 1.03
C SER A 53 -5.64 8.62 0.92
N PHE A 54 -6.64 7.75 1.03
CA PHE A 54 -6.46 6.32 0.88
C PHE A 54 -5.96 5.94 -0.52
N MET A 55 -6.53 6.52 -1.58
CA MET A 55 -6.09 6.30 -2.96
C MET A 55 -4.66 6.79 -3.19
N ASP A 56 -4.29 7.95 -2.63
CA ASP A 56 -2.93 8.48 -2.74
C ASP A 56 -1.89 7.53 -2.13
N TRP A 57 -2.12 7.10 -0.88
CA TRP A 57 -1.19 6.20 -0.19
C TRP A 57 -1.19 4.79 -0.78
N LEU A 58 -2.35 4.29 -1.26
CA LEU A 58 -2.43 3.02 -1.96
C LEU A 58 -1.66 3.08 -3.29
N GLY A 59 -1.78 4.18 -4.03
CA GLY A 59 -1.06 4.45 -5.26
C GLY A 59 0.45 4.45 -5.06
N VAL A 60 0.95 5.07 -3.99
CA VAL A 60 2.38 5.04 -3.64
C VAL A 60 2.87 3.62 -3.35
N ALA A 61 2.10 2.83 -2.57
CA ALA A 61 2.47 1.46 -2.21
C ALA A 61 2.48 0.52 -3.43
N LEU A 62 1.41 0.54 -4.23
CA LEU A 62 1.30 -0.27 -5.44
C LEU A 62 2.24 0.20 -6.56
N GLY A 63 2.41 1.50 -6.73
CA GLY A 63 3.36 2.07 -7.70
C GLY A 63 4.79 1.65 -7.38
N SER A 64 5.20 1.69 -6.11
CA SER A 64 6.50 1.21 -5.66
C SER A 64 6.70 -0.28 -5.95
N MET A 65 5.66 -1.08 -5.75
CA MET A 65 5.65 -2.51 -6.05
C MET A 65 5.80 -2.79 -7.54
N VAL A 66 5.07 -2.07 -8.39
CA VAL A 66 5.15 -2.21 -9.86
C VAL A 66 6.55 -1.84 -10.37
N ILE A 67 7.13 -0.74 -9.89
CA ILE A 67 8.49 -0.34 -10.31
C ILE A 67 9.52 -1.38 -9.84
N LEU A 68 9.36 -1.94 -8.64
CA LEU A 68 10.22 -3.02 -8.15
C LEU A 68 10.15 -4.25 -9.06
N MET A 69 8.95 -4.68 -9.45
CA MET A 69 8.76 -5.81 -10.38
C MET A 69 9.33 -5.50 -11.78
N LEU A 70 9.11 -4.29 -12.30
CA LEU A 70 9.65 -3.84 -13.59
C LEU A 70 11.18 -3.88 -13.62
N ARG A 71 11.83 -3.45 -12.53
CA ARG A 71 13.28 -3.57 -12.39
C ARG A 71 13.72 -5.03 -12.46
N HIS A 72 13.04 -5.93 -11.75
CA HIS A 72 13.38 -7.36 -11.80
C HIS A 72 13.28 -7.95 -13.21
N LEU A 73 12.33 -7.47 -14.01
CA LEU A 73 12.16 -7.89 -15.40
C LEU A 73 13.24 -7.33 -16.33
N THR A 74 13.53 -6.03 -16.22
CA THR A 74 14.44 -5.31 -17.13
C THR A 74 15.92 -5.48 -16.79
N LYS A 75 16.25 -5.92 -15.56
CA LYS A 75 17.62 -5.99 -15.02
C LYS A 75 18.39 -4.65 -15.09
N GLY A 76 17.68 -3.53 -15.15
CA GLY A 76 18.30 -2.20 -15.23
C GLY A 76 19.05 -1.81 -13.96
N GLY A 77 20.28 -1.31 -14.10
CA GLY A 77 21.14 -0.91 -12.98
C GLY A 77 20.60 0.25 -12.13
N TRP A 78 19.83 1.16 -12.73
CA TRP A 78 19.22 2.33 -12.05
C TRP A 78 18.36 1.96 -10.84
N GLY A 79 17.69 0.80 -10.90
CA GLY A 79 16.81 0.34 -9.84
C GLY A 79 17.53 -0.15 -8.59
N MET A 80 18.86 -0.37 -8.62
CA MET A 80 19.62 -0.84 -7.46
C MET A 80 19.56 0.13 -6.28
N ILE A 81 19.68 1.43 -6.56
CA ILE A 81 19.71 2.49 -5.53
C ILE A 81 18.35 2.60 -4.83
N ILE A 82 17.26 2.49 -5.59
CA ILE A 82 15.90 2.69 -5.09
C ILE A 82 15.21 1.40 -4.61
N ARG A 83 15.79 0.21 -4.84
CA ARG A 83 15.22 -1.10 -4.47
C ARG A 83 14.78 -1.15 -3.01
N ARG A 84 15.60 -0.65 -2.08
CA ARG A 84 15.31 -0.70 -0.65
C ARG A 84 14.17 0.24 -0.24
N ILE A 85 14.11 1.44 -0.83
CA ILE A 85 13.06 2.43 -0.58
C ILE A 85 11.71 1.91 -1.14
N GLN A 86 11.72 1.40 -2.37
CA GLN A 86 10.52 0.83 -3.00
C GLN A 86 10.04 -0.43 -2.28
N GLY A 87 10.96 -1.29 -1.85
CA GLY A 87 10.64 -2.46 -1.03
C GLY A 87 10.05 -2.07 0.32
N ALA A 88 10.52 -0.98 0.94
CA ALA A 88 9.94 -0.47 2.18
C ALA A 88 8.52 0.10 1.96
N ALA A 89 8.30 0.87 0.89
CA ALA A 89 6.98 1.39 0.53
C ALA A 89 5.98 0.28 0.19
N MET A 90 6.38 -0.75 -0.58
CA MET A 90 5.54 -1.91 -0.87
C MET A 90 5.12 -2.69 0.40
N ARG A 91 5.96 -2.70 1.45
CA ARG A 91 5.65 -3.37 2.72
C ARG A 91 4.60 -2.65 3.56
N THR A 92 4.07 -1.50 3.12
CA THR A 92 2.92 -0.84 3.75
C THR A 92 1.57 -1.35 3.24
N ILE A 93 1.53 -2.22 2.21
CA ILE A 93 0.29 -2.83 1.69
C ILE A 93 -0.57 -3.53 2.78
N PRO A 94 0.00 -4.28 3.74
CA PRO A 94 -0.79 -4.83 4.84
C PRO A 94 -1.49 -3.76 5.68
N LEU A 95 -0.83 -2.61 5.91
CA LEU A 95 -1.43 -1.48 6.60
C LEU A 95 -2.57 -0.86 5.78
N MET A 96 -2.39 -0.74 4.46
CA MET A 96 -3.45 -0.27 3.56
C MET A 96 -4.67 -1.21 3.56
N THR A 97 -4.47 -2.52 3.79
CA THR A 97 -5.59 -3.47 3.93
C THR A 97 -6.44 -3.13 5.17
N VAL A 98 -5.80 -2.78 6.29
CA VAL A 98 -6.50 -2.37 7.51
C VAL A 98 -7.21 -1.03 7.30
N PHE A 99 -6.55 -0.07 6.64
CA PHE A 99 -7.15 1.24 6.30
C PHE A 99 -8.26 1.16 5.24
N PHE A 100 -8.47 0.01 4.59
CA PHE A 100 -9.64 -0.18 3.75
C PHE A 100 -10.92 -0.42 4.55
N ILE A 101 -10.84 -0.88 5.80
CA ILE A 101 -12.00 -1.24 6.62
C ILE A 101 -12.98 -0.07 6.80
N PRO A 102 -12.56 1.16 7.16
CA PRO A 102 -13.48 2.29 7.26
C PRO A 102 -14.24 2.60 5.97
N LEU A 103 -13.67 2.35 4.79
CA LEU A 103 -14.35 2.59 3.51
C LEU A 103 -15.55 1.65 3.30
N ILE A 104 -15.53 0.45 3.86
CA ILE A 104 -16.65 -0.49 3.78
C ILE A 104 -17.85 0.07 4.55
N PHE A 105 -17.63 0.60 5.75
CA PHE A 105 -18.66 1.28 6.55
C PHE A 105 -19.10 2.60 5.91
N GLY A 106 -18.14 3.31 5.29
CA GLY A 106 -18.35 4.55 4.56
C GLY A 106 -19.00 4.41 3.19
N ALA A 107 -19.18 3.19 2.68
CA ALA A 107 -19.60 2.94 1.30
C ALA A 107 -20.90 3.65 0.94
N ARG A 108 -21.83 3.73 1.89
CA ARG A 108 -23.09 4.49 1.73
C ARG A 108 -22.86 5.96 1.46
N TYR A 109 -21.91 6.60 2.14
CA TYR A 109 -21.63 8.02 1.96
C TYR A 109 -20.85 8.34 0.67
N LEU A 110 -20.16 7.34 0.12
CA LEU A 110 -19.24 7.49 -1.01
C LEU A 110 -19.87 7.15 -2.35
N TYR A 111 -20.64 6.07 -2.41
CA TYR A 111 -21.02 5.45 -3.67
C TYR A 111 -22.52 5.49 -3.89
N ILE A 112 -22.96 6.09 -4.99
CA ILE A 112 -24.39 6.23 -5.31
C ILE A 112 -25.11 4.89 -5.48
N TRP A 113 -24.41 3.87 -6.00
CA TRP A 113 -24.94 2.51 -6.20
C TRP A 113 -25.33 1.77 -4.91
N THR A 114 -24.90 2.27 -3.75
CA THR A 114 -25.31 1.72 -2.44
C THR A 114 -26.65 2.27 -1.95
N GLN A 115 -27.17 3.34 -2.57
CA GLN A 115 -28.43 4.01 -2.21
C GLN A 115 -29.29 4.24 -3.46
N PRO A 116 -29.71 3.18 -4.18
CA PRO A 116 -30.52 3.30 -5.39
C PRO A 116 -31.84 4.04 -5.13
N ASP A 117 -32.41 3.92 -3.92
CA ASP A 117 -33.66 4.58 -3.53
C ASP A 117 -33.57 6.12 -3.51
N LYS A 118 -32.35 6.68 -3.42
CA LYS A 118 -32.13 8.14 -3.41
C LYS A 118 -31.84 8.71 -4.80
N VAL A 119 -31.80 7.87 -5.83
CA VAL A 119 -31.57 8.30 -7.20
C VAL A 119 -32.89 8.71 -7.82
N SER A 120 -33.11 10.00 -8.05
CA SER A 120 -34.36 10.52 -8.63
C SER A 120 -34.53 10.17 -10.10
N ASP A 121 -33.44 10.06 -10.85
CA ASP A 121 -33.44 9.75 -12.28
C ASP A 121 -33.82 8.28 -12.55
N PRO A 122 -34.95 8.01 -13.24
CA PRO A 122 -35.38 6.65 -13.56
C PRO A 122 -34.40 5.89 -14.46
N HIS A 123 -33.70 6.57 -15.37
CA HIS A 123 -32.76 5.93 -16.29
C HIS A 123 -31.52 5.43 -15.54
N LEU A 124 -30.95 6.28 -14.68
CA LEU A 124 -29.81 5.92 -13.84
C LEU A 124 -30.17 4.79 -12.87
N ARG A 125 -31.39 4.80 -12.30
CA ARG A 125 -31.85 3.75 -11.39
C ARG A 125 -31.91 2.39 -12.09
N LYS A 126 -32.52 2.34 -13.28
CA LYS A 126 -32.58 1.12 -14.10
C LYS A 126 -31.17 0.59 -14.44
N HIS A 127 -30.25 1.48 -14.83
CA HIS A 127 -28.88 1.08 -15.11
C HIS A 127 -28.18 0.49 -13.87
N LEU A 128 -28.37 1.08 -12.69
CA LEU A 128 -27.82 0.58 -11.43
C LEU A 128 -28.38 -0.81 -11.07
N GLU A 129 -29.62 -1.10 -11.42
CA GLU A 129 -30.23 -2.43 -11.24
C GLU A 129 -29.59 -3.48 -12.15
N GLU A 130 -29.29 -3.13 -13.40
CA GLU A 130 -28.62 -4.03 -14.36
C GLU A 130 -27.21 -4.42 -13.90
N VAL A 131 -26.44 -3.47 -13.36
CA VAL A 131 -25.06 -3.73 -12.87
C VAL A 131 -25.01 -4.19 -11.42
N ARG A 132 -26.16 -4.38 -10.75
CA ARG A 132 -26.26 -4.69 -9.31
C ARG A 132 -25.52 -5.96 -8.90
N SER A 133 -25.40 -6.93 -9.81
CA SER A 133 -24.59 -8.14 -9.58
C SER A 133 -23.13 -7.79 -9.28
N TYR A 134 -22.54 -6.88 -10.06
CA TYR A 134 -21.16 -6.43 -9.90
C TYR A 134 -21.02 -5.33 -8.85
N LEU A 135 -21.88 -4.31 -8.88
CA LEU A 135 -21.93 -3.19 -7.94
C LEU A 135 -22.82 -3.47 -6.72
N SER A 136 -22.62 -4.65 -6.12
CA SER A 136 -23.17 -4.97 -4.80
C SER A 136 -22.12 -4.74 -3.72
N LEU A 137 -22.53 -4.42 -2.49
CA LEU A 137 -21.60 -4.27 -1.37
C LEU A 137 -20.81 -5.56 -1.13
N LYS A 138 -21.47 -6.73 -1.24
CA LYS A 138 -20.83 -8.04 -1.12
C LYS A 138 -19.79 -8.26 -2.23
N GLY A 139 -20.15 -7.98 -3.49
CA GLY A 139 -19.23 -8.11 -4.64
C GLY A 139 -18.06 -7.12 -4.59
N PHE A 140 -18.28 -5.91 -4.07
CA PHE A 140 -17.22 -4.93 -3.83
C PHE A 140 -16.22 -5.40 -2.78
N VAL A 141 -16.71 -5.86 -1.61
CA VAL A 141 -15.85 -6.36 -0.52
C VAL A 141 -15.10 -7.62 -0.96
N LEU A 142 -15.77 -8.56 -1.65
CA LEU A 142 -15.12 -9.77 -2.14
C LEU A 142 -13.95 -9.45 -3.09
N ARG A 143 -14.16 -8.56 -4.06
CA ARG A 143 -13.10 -8.12 -4.97
C ARG A 143 -11.95 -7.44 -4.23
N ALA A 144 -12.27 -6.55 -3.29
CA ALA A 144 -11.25 -5.90 -2.47
C ALA A 144 -10.41 -6.92 -1.68
N LEU A 145 -11.05 -7.94 -1.07
CA LEU A 145 -10.35 -9.02 -0.37
C LEU A 145 -9.43 -9.79 -1.31
N VAL A 146 -9.89 -10.13 -2.52
CA VAL A 146 -9.07 -10.80 -3.54
C VAL A 146 -7.87 -9.94 -3.93
N TYR A 147 -8.07 -8.65 -4.20
CA TYR A 147 -6.98 -7.73 -4.57
C TYR A 147 -5.95 -7.61 -3.45
N PHE A 148 -6.40 -7.37 -2.21
CA PHE A 148 -5.50 -7.29 -1.07
C PHE A 148 -4.81 -8.62 -0.79
N ALA A 149 -5.46 -9.77 -0.94
CA ALA A 149 -4.82 -11.07 -0.78
C ALA A 149 -3.67 -11.25 -1.77
N ILE A 150 -3.90 -10.92 -3.05
CA ILE A 150 -2.88 -11.00 -4.10
C ILE A 150 -1.73 -10.02 -3.80
N TRP A 151 -2.03 -8.76 -3.50
CA TRP A 151 -1.00 -7.76 -3.24
C TRP A 151 -0.17 -8.04 -1.98
N ASN A 152 -0.81 -8.52 -0.90
CA ASN A 152 -0.10 -8.95 0.31
C ASN A 152 0.77 -10.17 0.05
N LEU A 153 0.27 -11.17 -0.69
CA LEU A 153 1.04 -12.34 -1.08
C LEU A 153 2.29 -11.93 -1.88
N LEU A 154 2.13 -11.09 -2.89
CA LEU A 154 3.24 -10.62 -3.70
C LEU A 154 4.22 -9.77 -2.87
N SER A 155 3.72 -8.88 -2.00
CA SER A 155 4.56 -8.09 -1.09
C SER A 155 5.39 -8.98 -0.17
N TYR A 156 4.79 -10.07 0.34
CA TYR A 156 5.47 -11.09 1.14
C TYR A 156 6.54 -11.84 0.34
N LEU A 157 6.19 -12.37 -0.85
CA LEU A 157 7.11 -13.13 -1.70
C LEU A 157 8.31 -12.29 -2.16
N LEU A 158 8.06 -11.08 -2.65
CA LEU A 158 9.11 -10.14 -3.07
C LEU A 158 10.01 -9.74 -1.89
N THR A 159 9.43 -9.59 -0.69
CA THR A 159 10.19 -9.35 0.53
C THR A 159 11.05 -10.54 0.93
N LYS A 160 10.51 -11.76 0.84
CA LYS A 160 11.21 -13.00 1.16
C LYS A 160 12.41 -13.19 0.22
N TRP A 161 12.20 -13.15 -1.09
CA TRP A 161 13.28 -13.29 -2.08
C TRP A 161 14.31 -12.16 -1.99
N SER A 162 13.87 -10.95 -1.65
CA SER A 162 14.81 -9.85 -1.38
C SER A 162 15.74 -10.16 -0.21
N LYS A 163 15.25 -10.80 0.86
CA LYS A 163 16.10 -11.18 2.00
C LYS A 163 17.07 -12.29 1.64
N GLU A 164 16.62 -13.29 0.89
CA GLU A 164 17.46 -14.39 0.42
C GLU A 164 18.64 -13.89 -0.44
N GLN A 165 18.41 -12.86 -1.28
CA GLN A 165 19.48 -12.20 -2.06
C GLN A 165 20.51 -11.49 -1.19
N ASP A 166 20.12 -11.01 -0.02
CA ASP A 166 21.00 -10.27 0.90
C ASP A 166 21.80 -11.24 1.81
N THR A 167 21.46 -12.53 1.83
CA THR A 167 22.19 -13.63 2.51
C THR A 167 22.70 -14.65 1.48
N PRO A 168 23.68 -14.31 0.62
CA PRO A 168 24.31 -15.32 -0.22
C PRO A 168 25.09 -16.32 0.67
N PRO A 169 25.28 -17.58 0.25
CA PRO A 169 26.48 -18.28 0.71
C PRO A 169 27.66 -17.40 0.30
N VAL A 170 28.51 -17.02 1.26
CA VAL A 170 29.80 -16.38 0.96
C VAL A 170 30.64 -17.43 0.26
N ARG A 171 30.48 -17.55 -1.06
CA ARG A 171 31.44 -18.27 -1.88
C ARG A 171 32.58 -17.29 -2.12
N ASP A 172 33.54 -17.33 -1.20
CA ASP A 172 34.79 -16.63 -1.35
C ASP A 172 35.51 -17.14 -2.60
N ASN A 173 35.45 -16.34 -3.67
CA ASN A 173 36.14 -16.62 -4.93
C ASN A 173 37.51 -15.92 -4.99
N SER A 174 38.04 -15.39 -3.88
CA SER A 174 39.38 -14.79 -3.81
C SER A 174 40.51 -15.78 -4.15
N GLN A 175 40.21 -17.08 -4.14
CA GLN A 175 41.12 -18.16 -4.52
C GLN A 175 41.15 -18.45 -6.03
N ARG A 176 40.33 -17.78 -6.84
CA ARG A 176 40.23 -18.01 -8.30
C ARG A 176 40.75 -16.86 -9.17
N PHE A 177 41.31 -15.83 -8.56
CA PHE A 177 42.01 -14.73 -9.22
C PHE A 177 43.32 -14.46 -8.48
#